data_AF-A0A7X6UUU9-F1
#
_entry.id   AF-A0A7X6UUU9-F1
#
_cell.length_a   1.000
_cell.length_b   1.000
_cell.length_c   1.000
_cell.angle_alpha   90.00
_cell.angle_beta   90.00
_cell.angle_gamma   90.00
#
_symmetry.space_group_name_H-M   'P 1'
#
loop_
_entity.id
_entity.type
_entity.pdbx_description
1 polymer ?
#
loop_
_entity_poly.entity_id
_entity_poly.type
_entity_poly.pdbx_seq_one_letter_code
_entity_poly.pdbx_strand_id
1 'polypeptide(L)'
;MKVLKYEIPDSAKSYRPSEPFTARILGNERLTEEDTDVDIRNIILDISDSNIEYLEGQSIGVIVPGTQENGRPHRVRLYSIASSRNGDHGCGLSVTLCVKRVVFDDEDGNEVRGLTSNYLCDTKIGDKITIIGPTGRTFFLPQDENVNLIMVAAGTGIAPFRAFIHRIYKERKSWKGRVILYYGVRNAMENIYMNRENDDLNQYMTEETFEAFQTFSSEISNGKRTYVQHKIAENQEDIWNLLKEGNFSFYLCGMKNMEKSVDDVFAQRAAQEGLDWAAMKKEFRQNGRWNIEVY
;
A
#
# COMPACT_ATOMS: atom_id res chain seq x y z
N MET A 1 -5.30 -5.88 24.23
CA MET A 1 -4.80 -6.87 23.23
C MET A 1 -3.31 -7.06 23.48
N LYS A 2 -2.83 -8.27 23.82
CA LYS A 2 -1.38 -8.52 23.83
C LYS A 2 -0.91 -8.39 22.37
N VAL A 3 -0.01 -7.45 22.08
CA VAL A 3 0.62 -7.37 20.76
C VAL A 3 1.38 -8.67 20.58
N LEU A 4 0.81 -9.60 19.81
CA LEU A 4 1.57 -10.74 19.30
C LEU A 4 2.71 -10.12 18.50
N LYS A 5 3.94 -10.23 19.03
CA LYS A 5 5.12 -9.77 18.33
C LYS A 5 5.21 -10.60 17.06
N TYR A 6 5.33 -9.93 15.92
CA TYR A 6 5.71 -10.63 14.69
C TYR A 6 7.10 -11.21 14.93
N GLU A 7 7.22 -12.52 14.81
CA GLU A 7 8.50 -13.19 14.85
C GLU A 7 9.14 -13.03 13.47
N ILE A 8 10.16 -12.17 13.42
CA ILE A 8 11.12 -12.15 12.32
C ILE A 8 12.28 -13.02 12.81
N PRO A 9 12.68 -14.08 12.09
CA PRO A 9 13.79 -14.93 12.47
C PRO A 9 15.08 -14.14 12.70
N ASP A 10 15.90 -14.58 13.65
CA ASP A 10 17.20 -13.96 13.95
C ASP A 10 18.15 -13.98 12.74
N SER A 11 17.93 -14.89 11.78
CA SER A 11 18.65 -14.98 10.52
C SER A 11 18.30 -13.90 9.50
N ALA A 12 17.19 -13.18 9.69
CA ALA A 12 16.73 -12.19 8.73
C ALA A 12 17.66 -10.98 8.67
N LYS A 13 18.16 -10.67 7.46
CA LYS A 13 19.03 -9.53 7.21
C LYS A 13 18.23 -8.32 6.74
N SER A 14 18.55 -7.16 7.31
CA SER A 14 18.09 -5.85 6.82
C SER A 14 19.29 -5.05 6.32
N TYR A 15 19.20 -4.55 5.09
CA TYR A 15 20.27 -3.85 4.40
C TYR A 15 20.18 -2.34 4.61
N ARG A 16 21.34 -1.67 4.69
CA ARG A 16 21.46 -0.23 4.96
C ARG A 16 22.08 0.47 3.75
N PRO A 17 21.94 1.80 3.60
CA PRO A 17 22.58 2.52 2.50
C PRO A 17 24.11 2.32 2.40
N SER A 18 24.78 2.04 3.53
CA SER A 18 26.22 1.76 3.58
C SER A 18 26.62 0.37 3.10
N GLU A 19 25.68 -0.59 3.13
CA GLU A 19 25.86 -1.97 2.70
C GLU A 19 24.53 -2.44 2.09
N PRO A 20 24.19 -1.97 0.87
CA PRO A 20 22.93 -2.33 0.23
C PRO A 20 23.02 -3.72 -0.41
N PHE A 21 21.87 -4.31 -0.72
CA PHE A 21 21.78 -5.55 -1.49
C PHE A 21 21.62 -5.26 -2.98
N THR A 22 22.24 -6.06 -3.85
CA THR A 22 22.00 -6.00 -5.29
C THR A 22 21.01 -7.08 -5.68
N ALA A 23 19.76 -6.70 -5.90
CA ALA A 23 18.70 -7.59 -6.36
C ALA A 23 18.66 -7.68 -7.89
N ARG A 24 18.15 -8.79 -8.40
CA ARG A 24 17.91 -8.99 -9.84
C ARG A 24 16.42 -8.80 -10.16
N ILE A 25 16.11 -8.16 -11.28
CA ILE A 25 14.74 -8.05 -11.77
C ILE A 25 14.28 -9.41 -12.31
N LEU A 26 13.24 -9.96 -11.71
CA LEU A 26 12.55 -11.18 -12.18
C LEU A 26 11.39 -10.84 -13.12
N GLY A 27 10.73 -9.70 -12.89
CA GLY A 27 9.56 -9.26 -13.66
C GLY A 27 9.39 -7.76 -13.62
N ASN A 28 8.87 -7.21 -14.71
CA ASN A 28 8.47 -5.81 -14.85
C ASN A 28 7.17 -5.81 -15.68
N GLU A 29 6.05 -5.85 -14.99
CA GLU A 29 4.73 -6.10 -15.57
C GLU A 29 3.88 -4.83 -15.46
N ARG A 30 3.35 -4.34 -16.58
CA ARG A 30 2.43 -3.21 -16.57
C ARG A 30 1.06 -3.65 -16.02
N LEU A 31 0.49 -2.84 -15.12
CA LEU A 31 -0.80 -3.07 -14.46
C LEU A 31 -1.94 -2.23 -15.04
N THR A 32 -1.61 -1.31 -15.94
CA THR A 32 -2.54 -0.42 -16.65
C THR A 32 -2.54 -0.75 -18.13
N GLU A 33 -3.63 -0.41 -18.82
CA GLU A 33 -3.76 -0.59 -20.28
C GLU A 33 -2.62 0.13 -21.02
N GLU A 34 -2.21 -0.40 -22.19
CA GLU A 34 -1.06 0.16 -22.91
C GLU A 34 -1.30 1.58 -23.44
N ASP A 35 -2.55 1.91 -23.75
CA ASP A 35 -3.00 3.16 -24.37
C ASP A 35 -3.25 4.31 -23.37
N THR A 36 -3.17 4.06 -22.07
CA THR A 36 -3.16 5.14 -21.07
C THR A 36 -1.77 5.76 -20.91
N ASP A 37 -1.75 7.07 -20.64
CA ASP A 37 -0.60 7.86 -20.21
C ASP A 37 -0.07 7.47 -18.82
N VAL A 38 -0.83 6.68 -18.07
CA VAL A 38 -0.46 6.23 -16.73
C VAL A 38 0.22 4.87 -16.81
N ASP A 39 1.52 4.86 -16.51
CA ASP A 39 2.35 3.64 -16.43
C ASP A 39 2.52 3.24 -14.97
N ILE A 40 1.81 2.19 -14.52
CA ILE A 40 1.97 1.60 -13.20
C ILE A 40 2.36 0.13 -13.38
N ARG A 41 3.36 -0.32 -12.61
CA ARG A 41 3.95 -1.64 -12.80
C ARG A 41 4.16 -2.42 -11.53
N ASN A 42 4.07 -3.73 -11.63
CA ASN A 42 4.69 -4.67 -10.71
C ASN A 42 6.17 -4.83 -11.08
N ILE A 43 7.06 -4.49 -10.15
CA ILE A 43 8.50 -4.77 -10.26
C ILE A 43 8.82 -5.91 -9.29
N ILE A 44 9.18 -7.06 -9.83
CA ILE A 44 9.44 -8.29 -9.06
C ILE A 44 10.94 -8.47 -8.92
N LEU A 45 11.42 -8.56 -7.69
CA LEU A 45 12.83 -8.64 -7.35
C LEU A 45 13.18 -10.01 -6.79
N ASP A 46 14.31 -10.55 -7.23
CA ASP A 46 14.96 -11.72 -6.64
C ASP A 46 15.70 -11.31 -5.37
N ILE A 47 15.36 -11.97 -4.26
CA ILE A 47 15.99 -11.79 -2.96
C ILE A 47 16.55 -13.10 -2.40
N SER A 48 16.65 -14.16 -3.21
CA SER A 48 17.07 -15.50 -2.77
C SER A 48 18.43 -15.52 -2.04
N ASP A 49 19.41 -14.76 -2.53
CA ASP A 49 20.76 -14.70 -1.96
C ASP A 49 20.93 -13.65 -0.85
N SER A 50 19.83 -13.08 -0.34
CA SER A 50 19.90 -11.90 0.54
C SER A 50 19.69 -12.21 2.03
N ASN A 51 19.06 -13.34 2.37
CA ASN A 51 18.45 -13.60 3.68
C ASN A 51 17.47 -12.51 4.14
N ILE A 52 16.89 -11.75 3.21
CA ILE A 52 15.79 -10.82 3.53
C ILE A 52 14.55 -11.62 3.86
N GLU A 53 13.99 -11.35 5.03
CA GLU A 53 12.62 -11.72 5.37
C GLU A 53 11.84 -10.44 5.67
N TYR A 54 10.66 -10.30 5.07
CA TYR A 54 9.78 -9.14 5.25
C TYR A 54 8.40 -9.58 5.68
N LEU A 55 7.66 -8.63 6.25
CA LEU A 55 6.27 -8.79 6.64
C LEU A 55 5.38 -7.89 5.79
N GLU A 56 4.11 -8.27 5.69
CA GLU A 56 3.14 -7.47 4.98
C GLU A 56 3.05 -6.07 5.60
N GLY A 57 3.07 -5.05 4.74
CA GLY A 57 3.06 -3.63 5.13
C GLY A 57 4.43 -3.02 5.42
N GLN A 58 5.52 -3.76 5.17
CA GLN A 58 6.86 -3.17 5.11
C GLN A 58 7.14 -2.53 3.75
N SER A 59 8.25 -1.79 3.69
CA SER A 59 8.78 -1.17 2.48
C SER A 59 10.20 -1.64 2.14
N ILE A 60 10.55 -1.55 0.87
CA ILE A 60 11.91 -1.67 0.35
C ILE A 60 12.38 -0.30 -0.13
N GLY A 61 13.63 0.04 0.16
CA GLY A 61 14.26 1.25 -0.37
C GLY A 61 15.06 0.94 -1.63
N VAL A 62 14.95 1.79 -2.65
CA VAL A 62 15.72 1.68 -3.89
C VAL A 62 16.70 2.84 -4.00
N ILE A 63 17.94 2.53 -4.39
CA ILE A 63 19.00 3.50 -4.67
C ILE A 63 19.31 3.42 -6.17
N VAL A 64 19.09 4.53 -6.87
CA VAL A 64 19.46 4.65 -8.28
C VAL A 64 20.98 4.80 -8.39
N PRO A 65 21.67 4.07 -9.28
CA PRO A 65 23.10 4.24 -9.52
C PRO A 65 23.46 5.68 -9.90
N GLY A 66 24.68 6.09 -9.57
CA GLY A 66 25.19 7.44 -9.87
C GLY A 66 25.11 8.40 -8.68
N THR A 67 25.37 9.68 -8.97
CA THR A 67 25.47 10.74 -7.97
C THR A 67 24.64 11.95 -8.35
N GLN A 68 24.18 12.68 -7.34
CA GLN A 68 23.66 14.03 -7.47
C GLN A 68 24.78 14.98 -7.95
N GLU A 69 24.41 16.18 -8.40
CA GLU A 69 25.35 17.22 -8.86
C GLU A 69 26.45 17.56 -7.84
N ASN A 70 26.14 17.45 -6.55
CA ASN A 70 27.08 17.68 -5.46
C ASN A 70 28.01 16.47 -5.15
N GLY A 71 28.03 15.46 -6.02
CA GLY A 71 28.85 14.25 -5.89
C GLY A 71 28.35 13.23 -4.86
N ARG A 72 27.24 13.49 -4.15
CA ARG A 72 26.67 12.53 -3.19
C ARG A 72 25.83 11.47 -3.92
N PRO A 73 25.78 10.21 -3.43
CA PRO A 73 24.88 9.20 -3.98
C PRO A 73 23.42 9.67 -4.03
N HIS A 74 22.63 9.17 -4.97
CA HIS A 74 21.20 9.48 -5.01
C HIS A 74 20.49 9.02 -3.73
N ARG A 75 19.52 9.82 -3.27
CA ARG A 75 18.74 9.50 -2.07
C ARG A 75 17.86 8.27 -2.32
N VAL A 76 17.73 7.45 -1.29
CA VAL A 76 16.81 6.30 -1.25
C VAL A 76 15.37 6.76 -1.48
N ARG A 77 14.61 6.03 -2.31
CA ARG A 77 13.14 6.12 -2.38
C ARG A 77 12.53 4.83 -1.83
N LEU A 78 11.57 4.96 -0.93
CA LEU A 78 10.86 3.82 -0.34
C LEU A 78 9.65 3.47 -1.20
N TYR A 79 9.38 2.18 -1.31
CA TYR A 79 8.21 1.61 -1.96
C TYR A 79 7.61 0.56 -1.02
N SER A 80 6.32 0.70 -0.71
CA SER A 80 5.58 -0.30 0.05
C SER A 80 5.55 -1.62 -0.73
N ILE A 81 5.77 -2.73 -0.03
CA ILE A 81 5.80 -4.06 -0.62
C ILE A 81 4.37 -4.48 -0.99
N ALA A 82 4.20 -4.96 -2.21
CA ALA A 82 2.92 -5.36 -2.79
C ALA A 82 2.62 -6.87 -2.67
N SER A 83 3.61 -7.68 -2.31
CA SER A 83 3.48 -9.14 -2.14
C SER A 83 3.36 -9.53 -0.66
N SER A 84 2.74 -10.68 -0.38
CA SER A 84 2.85 -11.32 0.94
C SER A 84 4.30 -11.71 1.24
N ARG A 85 4.63 -12.04 2.49
CA ARG A 85 5.99 -12.45 2.90
C ARG A 85 6.58 -13.62 2.09
N ASN A 86 5.75 -14.43 1.45
CA ASN A 86 6.21 -15.54 0.62
C ASN A 86 6.43 -15.15 -0.86
N GLY A 87 6.26 -13.89 -1.22
CA GLY A 87 6.28 -13.43 -2.61
C GLY A 87 5.11 -13.97 -3.43
N ASP A 88 4.95 -13.47 -4.67
CA ASP A 88 3.83 -13.88 -5.53
C ASP A 88 3.84 -15.38 -5.90
N HIS A 89 5.03 -15.98 -5.90
CA HIS A 89 5.26 -17.41 -6.19
C HIS A 89 5.23 -18.31 -4.94
N GLY A 90 5.07 -17.76 -3.74
CA GLY A 90 4.91 -18.54 -2.50
C GLY A 90 6.18 -19.20 -1.95
N CYS A 91 7.37 -18.87 -2.46
CA CYS A 91 8.64 -19.47 -2.05
C CYS A 91 9.45 -18.63 -1.03
N GLY A 92 9.05 -17.39 -0.76
CA GLY A 92 9.77 -16.47 0.14
C GLY A 92 11.06 -15.89 -0.46
N LEU A 93 11.30 -16.09 -1.77
CA LEU A 93 12.54 -15.69 -2.44
C LEU A 93 12.36 -14.48 -3.38
N SER A 94 11.17 -13.88 -3.41
CA SER A 94 10.90 -12.68 -4.20
C SER A 94 10.11 -11.63 -3.43
N VAL A 95 10.22 -10.39 -3.89
CA VAL A 95 9.42 -9.25 -3.41
C VAL A 95 8.89 -8.45 -4.58
N THR A 96 7.63 -8.04 -4.51
CA THR A 96 6.96 -7.26 -5.56
C THR A 96 6.72 -5.83 -5.09
N LEU A 97 7.07 -4.86 -5.93
CA LEU A 97 6.81 -3.43 -5.71
C LEU A 97 5.77 -2.92 -6.72
N CYS A 98 4.82 -2.12 -6.25
CA CYS A 98 3.88 -1.41 -7.11
C CYS A 98 4.37 0.02 -7.39
N VAL A 99 4.82 0.28 -8.61
CA VAL A 99 5.52 1.52 -8.97
C VAL A 99 4.74 2.28 -10.04
N LYS A 100 4.28 3.50 -9.71
CA LYS A 100 3.76 4.46 -10.70
C LYS A 100 4.92 5.28 -11.26
N ARG A 101 5.06 5.32 -12.58
CA ARG A 101 5.97 6.24 -13.27
C ARG A 101 5.54 7.67 -12.97
N VAL A 102 6.48 8.49 -12.52
CA VAL A 102 6.21 9.90 -12.18
C VAL A 102 6.77 10.78 -13.29
N VAL A 103 5.86 11.47 -13.97
CA VAL A 103 6.15 12.48 -14.99
C VAL A 103 5.24 13.67 -14.70
N PHE A 104 5.79 14.88 -14.71
CA PHE A 104 5.06 16.13 -14.50
C PHE A 104 5.78 17.27 -15.21
N ASP A 105 5.07 18.33 -15.56
CA ASP A 105 5.69 19.53 -16.14
C ASP A 105 6.19 20.47 -15.04
N ASP A 106 7.38 21.06 -15.23
CA ASP A 106 7.86 22.15 -14.37
C ASP A 106 7.14 23.48 -14.65
N GLU A 107 7.53 24.54 -13.94
CA GLU A 107 6.92 25.87 -14.08
C GLU A 107 7.07 26.46 -15.50
N ASP A 108 8.07 26.01 -16.25
CA ASP A 108 8.36 26.44 -17.62
C ASP A 108 7.69 25.52 -18.68
N GLY A 109 6.97 24.49 -18.23
CA GLY A 109 6.29 23.52 -19.10
C GLY A 109 7.21 22.42 -19.66
N ASN A 110 8.41 22.24 -19.11
CA ASN A 110 9.29 21.15 -19.51
C ASN A 110 8.94 19.87 -18.74
N GLU A 111 8.97 18.74 -19.44
CA GLU A 111 8.72 17.44 -18.82
C GLU A 111 9.84 17.08 -17.82
N VAL A 112 9.46 16.86 -16.56
CA VAL A 112 10.31 16.35 -15.49
C VAL A 112 9.96 14.92 -15.17
N ARG A 113 10.97 14.04 -15.29
CA ARG A 113 10.85 12.61 -15.00
C ARG A 113 11.40 12.31 -13.60
N GLY A 114 10.56 11.76 -12.73
CA GLY A 114 10.98 11.30 -11.40
C GLY A 114 12.05 10.21 -11.49
N LEU A 115 13.23 10.46 -10.91
CA LEU A 115 14.42 9.62 -11.09
C LEU A 115 14.18 8.13 -10.81
N THR A 116 13.73 7.77 -9.60
CA THR A 116 13.64 6.35 -9.19
C THR A 116 12.46 5.62 -9.80
N SER A 117 11.30 6.26 -9.96
CA SER A 117 10.14 5.61 -10.58
C SER A 117 10.38 5.33 -12.05
N ASN A 118 10.98 6.27 -12.79
CA ASN A 118 11.34 6.02 -14.19
C ASN A 118 12.43 4.97 -14.33
N TYR A 119 13.48 5.02 -13.48
CA TYR A 119 14.51 3.99 -13.44
C TYR A 119 13.91 2.59 -13.27
N LEU A 120 13.01 2.40 -12.30
CA LEU A 120 12.35 1.12 -12.05
C LEU A 120 11.46 0.68 -13.20
N CYS A 121 10.59 1.55 -13.70
CA CYS A 121 9.67 1.22 -14.79
C CYS A 121 10.43 0.90 -16.11
N ASP A 122 11.65 1.42 -16.30
CA ASP A 122 12.48 1.17 -17.49
C ASP A 122 13.36 -0.09 -17.38
N THR A 123 13.42 -0.75 -16.21
CA THR A 123 14.21 -1.97 -16.03
C THR A 123 13.71 -3.15 -16.87
N LYS A 124 14.61 -4.07 -17.19
CA LYS A 124 14.32 -5.33 -17.90
C LYS A 124 14.62 -6.53 -17.00
N ILE A 125 13.98 -7.66 -17.31
CA ILE A 125 14.30 -8.93 -16.66
C ILE A 125 15.80 -9.21 -16.77
N GLY A 126 16.42 -9.55 -15.65
CA GLY A 126 17.87 -9.77 -15.52
C GLY A 126 18.68 -8.54 -15.11
N ASP A 127 18.12 -7.33 -15.19
CA ASP A 127 18.80 -6.13 -14.70
C ASP A 127 19.07 -6.23 -13.20
N LYS A 128 20.11 -5.53 -12.74
CA LYS A 128 20.50 -5.46 -11.34
C LYS A 128 20.13 -4.09 -10.77
N ILE A 129 19.47 -4.09 -9.62
CA ILE A 129 19.12 -2.86 -8.89
C ILE A 129 19.64 -2.91 -7.45
N THR A 130 19.88 -1.72 -6.88
CA THR A 130 20.38 -1.60 -5.51
C THR A 130 19.21 -1.35 -4.56
N ILE A 131 19.02 -2.23 -3.57
CA ILE A 131 17.96 -2.14 -2.57
C ILE A 131 18.48 -2.10 -1.13
N ILE A 132 17.65 -1.55 -0.24
CA ILE A 132 17.84 -1.54 1.22
C ILE A 132 16.54 -1.96 1.93
N GLY A 133 16.63 -2.22 3.23
CA GLY A 133 15.52 -2.67 4.04
C GLY A 133 15.52 -4.19 4.22
N PRO A 134 14.39 -4.78 4.67
CA PRO A 134 13.07 -4.15 4.82
C PRO A 134 13.03 -3.03 5.87
N THR A 135 12.11 -2.08 5.71
CA THR A 135 11.83 -1.00 6.66
C THR A 135 10.33 -0.89 6.96
N GLY A 136 9.96 -0.15 8.00
CA GLY A 136 8.59 -0.07 8.50
C GLY A 136 8.35 -1.00 9.69
N ARG A 137 7.67 -0.47 10.72
CA ARG A 137 7.40 -1.17 12.00
C ARG A 137 5.99 -1.00 12.55
N THR A 138 5.15 -0.21 11.89
CA THR A 138 3.85 0.24 12.43
C THR A 138 2.67 -0.13 11.54
N PHE A 139 2.90 -0.65 10.33
CA PHE A 139 1.85 -0.91 9.34
C PHE A 139 1.66 -2.42 9.09
N PHE A 140 1.71 -3.26 10.12
CA PHE A 140 1.67 -4.71 9.95
C PHE A 140 0.26 -5.31 10.01
N LEU A 141 -0.02 -6.32 9.18
CA LEU A 141 -1.26 -7.08 9.19
C LEU A 141 -1.49 -7.81 10.54
N PRO A 142 -2.56 -7.54 11.30
CA PRO A 142 -2.78 -8.14 12.61
C PRO A 142 -2.72 -9.68 12.61
N GLN A 143 -2.28 -10.23 13.73
CA GLN A 143 -2.26 -11.68 13.96
C GLN A 143 -3.62 -12.23 14.42
N ASP A 144 -4.44 -11.41 15.07
CA ASP A 144 -5.79 -11.81 15.47
C ASP A 144 -6.73 -11.76 14.27
N GLU A 145 -7.15 -12.94 13.85
CA GLU A 145 -7.98 -13.18 12.67
C GLU A 145 -9.47 -12.80 12.88
N ASN A 146 -9.86 -12.43 14.11
CA ASN A 146 -11.21 -11.94 14.42
C ASN A 146 -11.33 -10.41 14.34
N VAL A 147 -10.22 -9.70 14.09
CA VAL A 147 -10.19 -8.23 13.99
C VAL A 147 -10.78 -7.78 12.66
N ASN A 148 -11.64 -6.77 12.69
CA ASN A 148 -12.12 -6.14 11.46
C ASN A 148 -11.04 -5.21 10.87
N LEU A 149 -10.63 -5.47 9.64
CA LEU A 149 -9.65 -4.65 8.91
C LEU A 149 -10.39 -3.61 8.08
N ILE A 150 -10.01 -2.35 8.27
CA ILE A 150 -10.50 -1.23 7.46
C ILE A 150 -9.29 -0.65 6.74
N MET A 151 -9.25 -0.82 5.42
CA MET A 151 -8.13 -0.44 4.57
C MET A 151 -8.57 0.68 3.62
N VAL A 152 -7.85 1.80 3.61
CA VAL A 152 -8.16 2.96 2.76
C VAL A 152 -6.95 3.26 1.88
N ALA A 153 -7.09 3.01 0.58
CA ALA A 153 -6.04 3.20 -0.41
C ALA A 153 -6.37 4.28 -1.44
N ALA A 154 -5.32 4.95 -1.93
CA ALA A 154 -5.39 5.69 -3.18
C ALA A 154 -4.19 5.40 -4.09
N GLY A 155 -4.46 5.12 -5.37
CA GLY A 155 -3.44 4.76 -6.36
C GLY A 155 -2.54 3.63 -5.88
N THR A 156 -1.21 3.81 -5.95
CA THR A 156 -0.24 2.80 -5.50
C THR A 156 -0.29 2.49 -3.99
N GLY A 157 -1.05 3.25 -3.21
CA GLY A 157 -1.31 2.95 -1.80
C GLY A 157 -2.05 1.63 -1.56
N ILE A 158 -2.56 0.98 -2.61
CA ILE A 158 -3.11 -0.38 -2.54
C ILE A 158 -2.03 -1.45 -2.30
N ALA A 159 -0.75 -1.17 -2.57
CA ALA A 159 0.35 -2.13 -2.45
C ALA A 159 0.36 -2.93 -1.12
N PRO A 160 0.42 -2.29 0.07
CA PRO A 160 0.41 -3.05 1.32
C PRO A 160 -0.90 -3.84 1.52
N PHE A 161 -2.02 -3.38 0.97
CA PHE A 161 -3.30 -4.08 1.10
C PHE A 161 -3.42 -5.28 0.18
N ARG A 162 -2.80 -5.25 -1.00
CA ARG A 162 -2.62 -6.45 -1.83
C ARG A 162 -1.86 -7.52 -1.05
N ALA A 163 -0.76 -7.15 -0.39
CA ALA A 163 0.00 -8.05 0.47
C ALA A 163 -0.85 -8.62 1.62
N PHE A 164 -1.67 -7.77 2.26
CA PHE A 164 -2.59 -8.19 3.34
C PHE A 164 -3.61 -9.21 2.83
N ILE A 165 -4.30 -8.88 1.72
CA ILE A 165 -5.36 -9.71 1.14
C ILE A 165 -4.80 -11.05 0.67
N HIS A 166 -3.62 -11.07 0.02
CA HIS A 166 -2.93 -12.32 -0.33
C HIS A 166 -2.60 -13.14 0.91
N ARG A 167 -2.03 -12.54 1.95
CA ARG A 167 -1.73 -13.25 3.20
C ARG A 167 -3.00 -13.81 3.85
N ILE A 168 -4.10 -13.09 3.80
CA ILE A 168 -5.39 -13.50 4.38
C ILE A 168 -6.02 -14.65 3.59
N TYR A 169 -6.26 -14.46 2.29
CA TYR A 169 -7.11 -15.36 1.50
C TYR A 169 -6.33 -16.39 0.67
N LYS A 170 -5.09 -16.09 0.24
CA LYS A 170 -4.25 -17.06 -0.48
C LYS A 170 -3.53 -18.02 0.48
N GLU A 171 -3.08 -17.51 1.64
CA GLU A 171 -2.20 -18.25 2.54
C GLU A 171 -2.88 -18.74 3.82
N ARG A 172 -3.51 -17.85 4.61
CA ARG A 172 -4.11 -18.22 5.91
C ARG A 172 -5.45 -18.97 5.76
N LYS A 173 -6.38 -18.43 4.96
CA LYS A 173 -7.72 -18.98 4.71
C LYS A 173 -8.58 -19.22 5.96
N SER A 174 -8.32 -18.47 7.03
CA SER A 174 -8.96 -18.63 8.33
C SER A 174 -9.46 -17.33 8.94
N TRP A 175 -9.37 -16.21 8.19
CA TRP A 175 -9.78 -14.90 8.66
C TRP A 175 -11.30 -14.82 8.85
N LYS A 176 -11.72 -14.25 9.99
CA LYS A 176 -13.13 -14.21 10.43
C LYS A 176 -13.67 -12.80 10.57
N GLY A 177 -12.80 -11.82 10.88
CA GLY A 177 -13.19 -10.42 10.91
C GLY A 177 -13.48 -9.90 9.50
N ARG A 178 -14.26 -8.83 9.39
CA ARG A 178 -14.51 -8.17 8.10
C ARG A 178 -13.20 -7.60 7.54
N VAL A 179 -13.01 -7.66 6.23
CA VAL A 179 -11.88 -7.08 5.50
C VAL A 179 -12.44 -6.11 4.48
N ILE A 180 -12.42 -4.83 4.83
CA ILE A 180 -13.07 -3.76 4.08
C ILE A 180 -12.01 -2.91 3.38
N LEU A 181 -12.05 -2.84 2.06
CA LEU A 181 -11.17 -2.02 1.23
C LEU A 181 -11.92 -0.83 0.63
N TYR A 182 -11.56 0.40 0.99
CA TYR A 182 -11.93 1.60 0.26
C TYR A 182 -10.78 1.98 -0.68
N TYR A 183 -11.04 1.96 -1.99
CA TYR A 183 -10.00 2.17 -2.99
C TYR A 183 -10.33 3.30 -3.95
N GLY A 184 -9.51 4.35 -3.94
CA GLY A 184 -9.68 5.53 -4.77
C GLY A 184 -8.65 5.64 -5.87
N VAL A 185 -9.12 5.81 -7.10
CA VAL A 185 -8.27 6.09 -8.25
C VAL A 185 -8.89 7.20 -9.10
N ARG A 186 -8.18 7.63 -10.15
CA ARG A 186 -8.69 8.65 -11.05
C ARG A 186 -9.82 8.09 -11.92
N ASN A 187 -9.59 6.98 -12.61
CA ASN A 187 -10.54 6.35 -13.52
C ASN A 187 -10.40 4.81 -13.44
N ALA A 188 -11.27 4.08 -14.11
CA ALA A 188 -11.28 2.61 -14.10
C ALA A 188 -10.00 1.97 -14.66
N MET A 189 -9.29 2.62 -15.58
CA MET A 189 -8.04 2.09 -16.15
C MET A 189 -6.91 2.09 -15.10
N GLU A 190 -6.90 3.09 -14.21
CA GLU A 190 -5.93 3.20 -13.10
C GLU A 190 -6.28 2.31 -11.90
N ASN A 191 -7.36 1.52 -11.96
CA ASN A 191 -7.85 0.66 -10.88
C ASN A 191 -7.04 -0.64 -10.74
N ILE A 192 -5.72 -0.53 -10.64
CA ILE A 192 -4.78 -1.66 -10.60
C ILE A 192 -5.21 -2.73 -9.57
N TYR A 193 -4.96 -4.00 -9.90
CA TYR A 193 -5.39 -5.18 -9.15
C TYR A 193 -6.91 -5.44 -9.12
N MET A 194 -7.73 -4.53 -9.64
CA MET A 194 -9.20 -4.69 -9.75
C MET A 194 -9.72 -4.19 -11.11
N ASN A 195 -8.82 -3.97 -12.09
CA ASN A 195 -9.14 -3.62 -13.46
C ASN A 195 -9.09 -4.86 -14.34
N ARG A 196 -9.42 -4.70 -15.64
CA ARG A 196 -9.44 -5.81 -16.59
C ARG A 196 -8.05 -6.38 -16.88
N GLU A 197 -7.03 -5.53 -16.91
CA GLU A 197 -5.65 -5.91 -17.22
C GLU A 197 -5.01 -6.77 -16.15
N ASN A 198 -5.33 -6.50 -14.88
CA ASN A 198 -4.74 -7.17 -13.75
C ASN A 198 -5.80 -7.43 -12.68
N ASP A 199 -6.62 -8.45 -12.91
CA ASP A 199 -7.75 -8.80 -12.04
C ASP A 199 -7.33 -9.68 -10.84
N ASP A 200 -6.42 -9.18 -10.01
CA ASP A 200 -5.83 -9.95 -8.90
C ASP A 200 -6.74 -10.02 -7.67
N LEU A 201 -7.48 -8.96 -7.35
CA LEU A 201 -8.25 -8.87 -6.10
C LEU A 201 -9.75 -9.14 -6.29
N ASN A 202 -10.34 -9.03 -7.48
CA ASN A 202 -11.79 -9.29 -7.61
C ASN A 202 -12.14 -10.76 -7.34
N GLN A 203 -11.21 -11.70 -7.48
CA GLN A 203 -11.44 -13.11 -7.13
C GLN A 203 -11.89 -13.28 -5.66
N TYR A 204 -11.41 -12.42 -4.75
CA TYR A 204 -11.75 -12.47 -3.33
C TYR A 204 -13.10 -11.81 -3.01
N MET A 205 -13.78 -11.17 -3.97
CA MET A 205 -15.14 -10.64 -3.76
C MET A 205 -16.18 -11.73 -3.48
N THR A 206 -15.81 -13.00 -3.69
CA THR A 206 -16.62 -14.17 -3.35
C THR A 206 -16.43 -14.64 -1.90
N GLU A 207 -15.41 -14.13 -1.20
CA GLU A 207 -15.15 -14.43 0.20
C GLU A 207 -16.15 -13.69 1.09
N GLU A 208 -16.81 -14.39 2.02
CA GLU A 208 -17.86 -13.82 2.88
C GLU A 208 -17.37 -12.64 3.73
N THR A 209 -16.08 -12.60 4.06
CA THR A 209 -15.48 -11.54 4.89
C THR A 209 -14.94 -10.36 4.08
N PHE A 210 -14.89 -10.42 2.75
CA PHE A 210 -14.27 -9.37 1.94
C PHE A 210 -15.29 -8.43 1.30
N GLU A 211 -15.06 -7.13 1.46
CA GLU A 211 -15.86 -6.09 0.81
C GLU A 211 -14.92 -5.02 0.24
N ALA A 212 -15.18 -4.55 -0.98
CA ALA A 212 -14.42 -3.47 -1.60
C ALA A 212 -15.33 -2.37 -2.16
N PHE A 213 -15.00 -1.13 -1.85
CA PHE A 213 -15.68 0.08 -2.30
C PHE A 213 -14.74 0.93 -3.15
N GLN A 214 -15.00 1.01 -4.45
CA GLN A 214 -14.15 1.72 -5.40
C GLN A 214 -14.68 3.13 -5.67
N THR A 215 -13.78 4.09 -5.87
CA THR A 215 -14.13 5.46 -6.30
C THR A 215 -13.27 5.90 -7.46
N PHE A 216 -13.92 6.47 -8.48
CA PHE A 216 -13.29 7.01 -9.68
C PHE A 216 -13.48 8.53 -9.69
N SER A 217 -12.43 9.29 -9.37
CA SER A 217 -12.55 10.76 -9.23
C SER A 217 -12.74 11.52 -10.55
N SER A 218 -12.53 10.89 -11.71
CA SER A 218 -12.89 11.43 -13.02
C SER A 218 -14.40 11.32 -13.29
N GLU A 219 -15.09 10.39 -12.62
CA GLU A 219 -16.54 10.27 -12.72
C GLU A 219 -17.20 11.35 -11.86
N ILE A 220 -18.14 12.08 -12.48
CA ILE A 220 -18.89 13.13 -11.82
C ILE A 220 -20.25 12.55 -11.41
N SER A 221 -20.48 12.43 -10.11
CA SER A 221 -21.79 12.05 -9.55
C SER A 221 -22.43 13.26 -8.89
N ASN A 222 -23.67 13.59 -9.25
CA ASN A 222 -24.39 14.76 -8.73
C ASN A 222 -23.58 16.07 -8.81
N GLY A 223 -22.82 16.26 -9.89
CA GLY A 223 -21.99 17.45 -10.12
C GLY A 223 -20.69 17.51 -9.30
N LYS A 224 -20.33 16.45 -8.57
CA LYS A 224 -19.10 16.39 -7.76
C LYS A 224 -18.27 15.15 -8.07
N ARG A 225 -16.95 15.29 -7.91
CA ARG A 225 -16.02 14.15 -7.98
C ARG A 225 -16.19 13.24 -6.77
N THR A 226 -16.12 11.93 -7.00
CA THR A 226 -16.21 10.94 -5.92
C THR A 226 -14.81 10.51 -5.47
N TYR A 227 -14.59 10.48 -4.16
CA TYR A 227 -13.33 10.06 -3.53
C TYR A 227 -13.63 9.13 -2.35
N VAL A 228 -12.61 8.45 -1.81
CA VAL A 228 -12.78 7.46 -0.74
C VAL A 228 -13.53 7.99 0.48
N GLN A 229 -13.31 9.24 0.88
CA GLN A 229 -14.00 9.83 2.03
C GLN A 229 -15.52 9.91 1.82
N HIS A 230 -15.99 10.04 0.57
CA HIS A 230 -17.42 10.05 0.27
C HIS A 230 -18.01 8.65 0.45
N LYS A 231 -17.32 7.59 0.03
CA LYS A 231 -17.76 6.20 0.29
C LYS A 231 -17.69 5.82 1.76
N ILE A 232 -16.69 6.31 2.48
CA ILE A 232 -16.62 6.15 3.93
C ILE A 232 -17.80 6.86 4.60
N ALA A 233 -18.17 8.06 4.14
CA ALA A 233 -19.33 8.80 4.66
C ALA A 233 -20.66 8.09 4.36
N GLU A 234 -20.82 7.51 3.16
CA GLU A 234 -22.00 6.72 2.78
C GLU A 234 -22.20 5.49 3.69
N ASN A 235 -21.12 4.80 4.03
CA ASN A 235 -21.11 3.59 4.88
C ASN A 235 -20.68 3.89 6.33
N GLN A 236 -20.81 5.14 6.77
CA GLN A 236 -20.17 5.62 8.00
C GLN A 236 -20.69 4.92 9.26
N GLU A 237 -21.98 4.57 9.30
CA GLU A 237 -22.60 3.97 10.49
C GLU A 237 -21.92 2.64 10.85
N ASP A 238 -21.74 1.76 9.87
CA ASP A 238 -21.12 0.44 10.06
C ASP A 238 -19.69 0.58 10.58
N ILE A 239 -18.89 1.44 9.94
CA ILE A 239 -17.50 1.65 10.34
C ILE A 239 -17.43 2.30 11.72
N TRP A 240 -18.29 3.28 12.00
CA TRP A 240 -18.32 3.98 13.27
C TRP A 240 -18.64 3.03 14.44
N ASN A 241 -19.53 2.06 14.22
CA ASN A 241 -19.82 1.02 15.22
C ASN A 241 -18.61 0.12 15.48
N LEU A 242 -17.87 -0.30 14.44
CA LEU A 242 -16.60 -1.03 14.62
C LEU A 242 -15.58 -0.23 15.45
N LEU A 243 -15.47 1.08 15.20
CA LEU A 243 -14.60 1.98 15.94
C LEU A 243 -14.97 2.04 17.43
N LYS A 244 -16.26 2.10 17.76
CA LYS A 244 -16.78 2.13 19.14
C LYS A 244 -16.63 0.79 19.87
N GLU A 245 -16.91 -0.32 19.19
CA GLU A 245 -16.74 -1.68 19.72
C GLU A 245 -15.27 -2.02 19.98
N GLY A 246 -14.38 -1.40 19.21
CA GLY A 246 -12.94 -1.44 19.40
C GLY A 246 -12.25 -2.68 18.82
N ASN A 247 -12.99 -3.64 18.27
CA ASN A 247 -12.46 -4.80 17.55
C ASN A 247 -12.17 -4.45 16.08
N PHE A 248 -11.22 -3.54 15.86
CA PHE A 248 -10.84 -3.10 14.52
C PHE A 248 -9.35 -2.78 14.42
N SER A 249 -8.86 -2.76 13.18
CA SER A 249 -7.58 -2.16 12.84
C SER A 249 -7.74 -1.37 11.53
N PHE A 250 -7.50 -0.07 11.62
CA PHE A 250 -7.61 0.87 10.52
C PHE A 250 -6.24 1.13 9.88
N TYR A 251 -6.21 1.16 8.56
CA TYR A 251 -5.03 1.41 7.75
C TYR A 251 -5.34 2.40 6.63
N LEU A 252 -4.48 3.41 6.46
CA LEU A 252 -4.57 4.37 5.35
C LEU A 252 -3.22 4.46 4.63
N CYS A 253 -3.21 4.20 3.32
CA CYS A 253 -2.01 4.31 2.49
C CYS A 253 -2.26 5.02 1.16
N GLY A 254 -1.34 5.89 0.75
CA GLY A 254 -1.40 6.61 -0.53
C GLY A 254 -1.07 8.09 -0.41
N MET A 255 -1.80 8.94 -1.12
CA MET A 255 -1.51 10.38 -1.22
C MET A 255 -1.73 11.12 0.11
N LYS A 256 -0.78 11.98 0.50
CA LYS A 256 -0.85 12.82 1.73
C LYS A 256 -2.16 13.53 1.99
N ASN A 257 -2.77 14.10 0.95
CA ASN A 257 -3.99 14.91 1.11
C ASN A 257 -5.21 14.07 1.54
N MET A 258 -5.15 12.74 1.40
CA MET A 258 -6.24 11.83 1.75
C MET A 258 -6.44 11.70 3.27
N GLU A 259 -5.37 11.76 4.08
CA GLU A 259 -5.50 11.58 5.54
C GLU A 259 -6.48 12.59 6.13
N LYS A 260 -6.32 13.87 5.79
CA LYS A 260 -7.18 14.94 6.33
C LYS A 260 -8.64 14.72 5.96
N SER A 261 -8.93 14.41 4.71
CA SER A 261 -10.31 14.22 4.25
C SER A 261 -11.01 13.04 4.92
N VAL A 262 -10.28 11.96 5.20
CA VAL A 262 -10.82 10.82 5.96
C VAL A 262 -10.98 11.17 7.44
N ASP A 263 -10.03 11.90 8.01
CA ASP A 263 -10.09 12.39 9.40
C ASP A 263 -11.31 13.28 9.64
N ASP A 264 -11.59 14.20 8.72
CA ASP A 264 -12.74 15.12 8.81
C ASP A 264 -14.07 14.35 8.87
N VAL A 265 -14.21 13.23 8.15
CA VAL A 265 -15.42 12.38 8.16
C VAL A 265 -15.67 11.82 9.57
N PHE A 266 -14.65 11.23 10.19
CA PHE A 266 -14.78 10.68 11.55
C PHE A 266 -14.91 11.77 12.61
N ALA A 267 -14.22 12.91 12.44
CA ALA A 267 -14.36 14.05 13.33
C ALA A 267 -15.79 14.60 13.35
N GLN A 268 -16.43 14.73 12.18
CA GLN A 268 -17.81 15.18 12.06
C GLN A 268 -18.77 14.21 12.78
N ARG A 269 -18.58 12.90 12.63
CA ARG A 269 -19.43 11.91 13.30
C ARG A 269 -19.20 11.87 14.81
N ALA A 270 -17.96 11.97 15.26
CA ALA A 270 -17.66 12.08 16.69
C ALA A 270 -18.37 13.30 17.31
N ALA A 271 -18.30 14.45 16.65
CA ALA A 271 -18.95 15.68 17.12
C ALA A 271 -20.48 15.54 17.22
N GLN A 272 -21.13 14.82 16.29
CA GLN A 272 -22.56 14.52 16.35
C GLN A 272 -22.95 13.68 17.58
N GLU A 273 -22.04 12.83 18.07
CA GLU A 273 -22.23 12.02 19.27
C GLU A 273 -21.63 12.69 20.53
N GLY A 274 -21.12 13.92 20.43
CA GLY A 274 -20.49 14.64 21.55
C GLY A 274 -19.16 14.04 22.01
N LEU A 275 -18.48 13.30 21.14
CA LEU A 275 -17.21 12.60 21.40
C LEU A 275 -16.00 13.41 20.88
N ASP A 276 -14.88 13.31 21.60
CA ASP A 276 -13.60 13.91 21.19
C ASP A 276 -12.83 12.97 20.25
N TRP A 277 -12.93 13.22 18.95
CA TRP A 277 -12.22 12.45 17.94
C TRP A 277 -10.69 12.47 18.11
N ALA A 278 -10.12 13.60 18.53
CA ALA A 278 -8.66 13.71 18.68
C ALA A 278 -8.17 12.81 19.82
N ALA A 279 -8.92 12.75 20.93
CA ALA A 279 -8.65 11.84 22.04
C ALA A 279 -8.81 10.37 21.62
N MET A 280 -9.91 10.03 20.92
CA MET A 280 -10.14 8.67 20.41
C MET A 280 -9.04 8.22 19.45
N LYS A 281 -8.73 9.03 18.43
CA LYS A 281 -7.67 8.73 17.45
C LYS A 281 -6.30 8.57 18.12
N LYS A 282 -6.00 9.38 19.13
CA LYS A 282 -4.76 9.25 19.92
C LYS A 282 -4.71 7.89 20.64
N GLU A 283 -5.80 7.48 21.27
CA GLU A 283 -5.92 6.17 21.92
C GLU A 283 -5.78 5.03 20.89
N PHE A 284 -6.47 5.12 19.75
CA PHE A 284 -6.38 4.13 18.68
C PHE A 284 -4.95 3.97 18.17
N ARG A 285 -4.22 5.08 17.97
CA ARG A 285 -2.81 5.07 17.56
C ARG A 285 -1.91 4.43 18.62
N GLN A 286 -2.09 4.77 19.90
CA GLN A 286 -1.32 4.19 21.01
C GLN A 286 -1.50 2.67 21.12
N ASN A 287 -2.69 2.19 20.77
CA ASN A 287 -3.02 0.76 20.76
C ASN A 287 -2.81 0.07 19.41
N GLY A 288 -2.17 0.74 18.42
CA GLY A 288 -1.84 0.14 17.11
C GLY A 288 -3.05 -0.15 16.22
N ARG A 289 -4.22 0.43 16.51
CA ARG A 289 -5.47 0.25 15.76
C ARG A 289 -5.69 1.30 14.69
N TRP A 290 -4.83 2.32 14.60
CA TRP A 290 -4.94 3.41 13.63
C TRP A 290 -3.59 3.70 12.99
N ASN A 291 -3.38 3.14 11.80
CA ASN A 291 -2.08 3.08 11.13
C ASN A 291 -2.14 3.86 9.81
N ILE A 292 -1.17 4.75 9.58
CA ILE A 292 -1.16 5.63 8.41
C ILE A 292 0.23 5.63 7.80
N GLU A 293 0.30 5.44 6.48
CA GLU A 293 1.51 5.58 5.66
C GLU A 293 1.17 6.39 4.40
N VAL A 294 1.43 7.70 4.43
CA VAL A 294 1.15 8.59 3.29
C VAL A 294 2.42 9.25 2.77
N TYR A 295 2.50 9.44 1.45
CA TYR A 295 3.68 9.98 0.75
C TYR A 295 3.33 11.10 -0.23
#